data_AF-A0A960EC41-F1
#
_entry.id   AF-A0A960EC41-F1
#
_cell.length_a   1.000
_cell.length_b   1.000
_cell.length_c   1.000
_cell.angle_alpha   90.00
_cell.angle_beta   90.00
_cell.angle_gamma   90.00
#
_symmetry.space_group_name_H-M   'P 1'
#
loop_
_entity.id
_entity.type
_entity.pdbx_description
1 polymer ?
#
loop_
_entity_poly.entity_id
_entity_poly.type
_entity_poly.pdbx_seq_one_letter_code
_entity_poly.pdbx_strand_id
1 'polypeptide(L)'
;ATVKDATQAGAAVHAAARLSMTPHRGPTFLDFPLDLFGPSAGDLPEVDECVGLGVAPDADAVATLAQMIAQAERPAFIVGSDVYWDGSWEALRAAAEHLGVPCFFNGLGRGTLPADHPLAFLRTRRVLKARAALVVVLGTPLDFRLGFGRFGNATVAHVVDSEAQRAKHVQVHTVAGDSNLVFRALADYTGPR
;
A
#
# COMPACT_ATOMS: atom_id res chain seq x y z
N ALA A 1 -10.10 -21.32 -8.44
CA ALA A 1 -10.94 -22.42 -7.93
C ALA A 1 -11.81 -22.95 -9.07
N THR A 2 -12.30 -24.18 -9.01
CA THR A 2 -13.24 -24.71 -10.01
C THR A 2 -14.64 -24.78 -9.40
N VAL A 3 -15.61 -24.14 -10.04
CA VAL A 3 -17.03 -24.25 -9.67
C VAL A 3 -17.52 -25.61 -10.14
N LYS A 4 -18.19 -26.36 -9.27
CA LYS A 4 -18.68 -27.73 -9.58
C LYS A 4 -20.21 -27.84 -9.55
N ASP A 5 -20.88 -26.78 -9.13
CA ASP A 5 -22.33 -26.70 -9.01
C ASP A 5 -22.77 -25.33 -9.51
N ALA A 6 -23.67 -25.31 -10.49
CA ALA A 6 -24.19 -24.09 -11.10
C ALA A 6 -24.90 -23.19 -10.08
N THR A 7 -25.49 -23.76 -9.02
CA THR A 7 -26.16 -23.00 -7.96
C THR A 7 -25.17 -22.17 -7.10
N GLN A 8 -23.89 -22.56 -7.09
CA GLN A 8 -22.83 -21.88 -6.34
C GLN A 8 -22.07 -20.83 -7.14
N ALA A 9 -22.36 -20.68 -8.43
CA ALA A 9 -21.64 -19.78 -9.32
C ALA A 9 -21.62 -18.33 -8.82
N GLY A 10 -22.76 -17.82 -8.33
CA GLY A 10 -22.87 -16.47 -7.77
C GLY A 10 -21.94 -16.24 -6.57
N ALA A 11 -21.98 -17.14 -5.59
CA ALA A 11 -21.10 -17.09 -4.41
C ALA A 11 -19.62 -17.19 -4.79
N ALA A 12 -19.28 -18.06 -5.76
CA ALA A 12 -17.91 -18.24 -6.22
C ALA A 12 -17.36 -16.98 -6.93
N VAL A 13 -18.17 -16.34 -7.78
CA VAL A 13 -17.81 -15.07 -8.43
C VAL A 13 -17.65 -13.96 -7.40
N HIS A 14 -18.59 -13.84 -6.45
CA HIS A 14 -18.52 -12.85 -5.38
C HIS A 14 -17.23 -13.01 -4.55
N ALA A 15 -16.93 -14.24 -4.12
CA ALA A 15 -15.71 -14.53 -3.35
C ALA A 15 -14.44 -14.24 -4.16
N ALA A 16 -14.41 -14.58 -5.45
CA ALA A 16 -13.28 -14.27 -6.33
C ALA A 16 -13.09 -12.75 -6.50
N ALA A 17 -14.18 -12.00 -6.74
CA ALA A 17 -14.14 -10.54 -6.83
C ALA A 17 -13.63 -9.91 -5.52
N ARG A 18 -14.17 -10.33 -4.37
CA ARG A 18 -13.75 -9.84 -3.06
C ARG A 18 -12.26 -10.14 -2.80
N LEU A 19 -11.79 -11.35 -3.14
CA LEU A 19 -10.37 -11.72 -3.03
C LEU A 19 -9.49 -10.84 -3.92
N SER A 20 -9.89 -10.57 -5.16
CA SER A 20 -9.12 -9.72 -6.09
C SER A 20 -8.98 -8.28 -5.60
N MET A 21 -9.96 -7.81 -4.83
CA MET A 21 -10.01 -6.46 -4.26
C MET A 21 -9.40 -6.36 -2.86
N THR A 22 -9.08 -7.49 -2.23
CA THR A 22 -8.46 -7.53 -0.89
C THR A 22 -6.94 -7.30 -1.01
N PRO A 23 -6.35 -6.43 -0.19
CA PRO A 23 -4.89 -6.27 -0.13
C PRO A 23 -4.16 -7.57 0.26
N HIS A 24 -3.09 -7.98 -0.41
CA HIS A 24 -2.51 -7.34 -1.60
C HIS A 24 -3.28 -7.71 -2.86
N ARG A 25 -3.78 -6.70 -3.58
CA ARG A 25 -4.70 -6.89 -4.72
C ARG A 25 -4.02 -7.60 -5.87
N GLY A 26 -4.80 -8.39 -6.61
CA GLY A 26 -4.28 -9.14 -7.73
C GLY A 26 -5.35 -9.92 -8.48
N PRO A 27 -4.99 -10.51 -9.64
CA PRO A 27 -5.92 -11.30 -10.42
C PRO A 27 -6.33 -12.57 -9.68
N THR A 28 -7.61 -12.93 -9.78
CA THR A 28 -8.14 -14.20 -9.28
C THR A 28 -8.65 -15.03 -10.46
N PHE A 29 -8.37 -16.33 -10.45
CA PHE A 29 -8.82 -17.26 -11.47
C PHE A 29 -9.97 -18.14 -10.95
N LEU A 30 -11.07 -18.15 -11.70
CA LEU A 30 -12.23 -19.00 -11.47
C LEU A 30 -12.50 -19.81 -12.73
N ASP A 31 -12.63 -21.12 -12.55
CA ASP A 31 -12.81 -22.10 -13.61
C ASP A 31 -14.25 -22.64 -13.58
N PHE A 32 -14.85 -22.77 -14.76
CA PHE A 32 -16.22 -23.21 -14.97
C PHE A 32 -16.23 -24.36 -15.99
N PRO A 33 -16.48 -25.60 -15.55
CA PRO A 33 -16.71 -26.72 -16.43
C PRO A 33 -17.90 -26.47 -17.36
N LEU A 34 -17.79 -26.91 -18.62
CA LEU A 34 -18.81 -26.64 -19.65
C LEU A 34 -20.18 -27.26 -19.33
N ASP A 35 -20.19 -28.36 -18.59
CA ASP A 35 -21.41 -29.05 -18.15
C ASP A 35 -22.23 -28.26 -17.12
N LEU A 36 -21.68 -27.20 -16.53
CA LEU A 36 -22.44 -26.29 -15.67
C LEU A 36 -23.29 -25.28 -16.45
N PHE A 37 -23.05 -25.12 -17.75
CA PHE A 37 -23.77 -24.15 -18.56
C PHE A 37 -25.12 -24.72 -19.01
N GLY A 38 -26.18 -24.34 -18.30
CA GLY A 38 -27.57 -24.69 -18.56
C GLY A 38 -28.53 -23.91 -17.65
N PRO A 39 -29.85 -24.08 -17.78
CA PRO A 39 -30.81 -23.45 -16.89
C PRO A 39 -30.55 -23.87 -15.43
N SER A 40 -30.21 -22.91 -14.58
CA SER A 40 -29.99 -23.10 -13.15
C SER A 40 -30.40 -21.82 -12.41
N ALA A 41 -30.71 -21.95 -11.13
CA ALA A 41 -30.96 -20.85 -10.23
C ALA A 41 -30.17 -21.08 -8.94
N GLY A 42 -29.56 -20.03 -8.44
CA GLY A 42 -28.80 -20.02 -7.20
C GLY A 42 -28.84 -18.64 -6.57
N ASP A 43 -28.51 -18.58 -5.28
CA ASP A 43 -28.49 -17.33 -4.55
C ASP A 43 -27.35 -16.44 -5.05
N LEU A 44 -27.66 -15.15 -5.23
CA LEU A 44 -26.69 -14.12 -5.55
C LEU A 44 -26.39 -13.34 -4.27
N PRO A 45 -25.14 -13.34 -3.78
CA PRO A 45 -24.78 -12.50 -2.65
C PRO A 45 -25.02 -11.03 -2.97
N GLU A 46 -25.41 -10.25 -1.95
CA GLU A 46 -25.47 -8.80 -2.07
C GLU A 46 -24.09 -8.23 -2.43
N VAL A 47 -24.10 -7.14 -3.21
CA VAL A 47 -22.88 -6.47 -3.64
C VAL A 47 -22.59 -5.33 -2.68
N ASP A 48 -21.59 -5.52 -1.84
CA ASP A 48 -21.07 -4.48 -0.96
C ASP A 48 -19.91 -3.71 -1.59
N GLU A 49 -19.65 -2.50 -1.07
CA GLU A 49 -18.44 -1.76 -1.41
C GLU A 49 -17.19 -2.55 -0.97
N CYS A 50 -16.28 -2.80 -1.91
CA CYS A 50 -15.00 -3.45 -1.62
C CYS A 50 -13.93 -2.43 -1.18
N VAL A 51 -14.26 -1.63 -0.17
CA VAL A 51 -13.39 -0.60 0.41
C VAL A 51 -12.92 -1.03 1.80
N GLY A 52 -11.72 -0.58 2.23
CA GLY A 52 -11.23 -0.83 3.58
C GLY A 52 -11.03 -2.31 3.94
N LEU A 53 -10.73 -3.15 2.94
CA LEU A 53 -10.48 -4.59 3.15
C LEU A 53 -9.10 -4.90 3.74
N GLY A 54 -8.30 -3.88 4.05
CA GLY A 54 -6.97 -4.02 4.61
C GLY A 54 -7.00 -4.48 6.08
N VAL A 55 -5.97 -5.22 6.48
CA VAL A 55 -5.79 -5.66 7.87
C VAL A 55 -5.21 -4.50 8.69
N ALA A 56 -5.67 -4.32 9.92
CA ALA A 56 -5.09 -3.30 10.80
C ALA A 56 -3.57 -3.52 11.00
N PRO A 57 -2.75 -2.45 10.89
CA PRO A 57 -1.32 -2.57 11.14
C PRO A 57 -1.03 -2.77 12.62
N ASP A 58 0.14 -3.34 12.92
CA ASP A 58 0.67 -3.38 14.29
C ASP A 58 0.96 -1.95 14.79
N ALA A 59 0.29 -1.56 15.88
CA ALA A 59 0.38 -0.23 16.46
C ALA A 59 1.81 0.11 16.93
N ASP A 60 2.55 -0.86 17.47
CA ASP A 60 3.93 -0.63 17.95
C ASP A 60 4.89 -0.42 16.77
N ALA A 61 4.67 -1.17 15.68
CA ALA A 61 5.42 -0.98 14.44
C ALA A 61 5.15 0.41 13.82
N VAL A 62 3.89 0.87 13.85
CA VAL A 62 3.53 2.22 13.39
C VAL A 62 4.15 3.30 14.28
N ALA A 63 4.09 3.14 15.60
CA ALA A 63 4.69 4.09 16.55
C ALA A 63 6.22 4.19 16.36
N THR A 64 6.89 3.07 16.16
CA THR A 64 8.33 3.02 15.84
C THR A 64 8.61 3.75 14.52
N LEU A 65 7.80 3.53 13.49
CA LEU A 65 7.96 4.22 12.21
C LEU A 65 7.79 5.74 12.37
N ALA A 66 6.80 6.19 13.14
CA ALA A 66 6.56 7.61 13.39
C ALA A 66 7.76 8.27 14.09
N GLN A 67 8.35 7.60 15.09
CA GLN A 67 9.56 8.05 15.77
C GLN A 67 10.76 8.12 14.82
N MET A 68 10.97 7.10 13.98
CA MET A 68 12.04 7.12 12.97
C MET A 68 11.90 8.32 12.03
N ILE A 69 10.68 8.63 11.59
CA ILE A 69 10.41 9.78 10.71
C ILE A 69 10.66 11.10 11.44
N ALA A 70 10.19 11.24 12.68
CA ALA A 70 10.32 12.46 13.46
C ALA A 70 11.78 12.79 13.82
N GLN A 71 12.59 11.79 14.12
CA GLN A 71 14.01 11.97 14.49
C GLN A 71 14.95 12.15 13.28
N ALA A 72 14.50 11.82 12.07
CA ALA A 72 15.32 11.96 10.88
C ALA A 72 15.45 13.44 10.49
N GLU A 73 16.69 13.93 10.29
CA GLU A 73 16.92 15.30 9.80
C GLU A 73 16.39 15.53 8.37
N ARG A 74 16.43 14.48 7.54
CA ARG A 74 16.08 14.52 6.11
C ARG A 74 15.27 13.27 5.74
N PRO A 75 14.03 13.11 6.24
CA PRO A 75 13.16 12.02 5.87
C PRO A 75 12.59 12.27 4.48
N ALA A 76 12.25 11.19 3.77
CA ALA A 76 11.55 11.29 2.51
C ALA A 76 10.66 10.07 2.28
N PHE A 77 9.51 10.29 1.64
CA PHE A 77 8.60 9.23 1.23
C PHE A 77 8.84 8.85 -0.23
N ILE A 78 8.79 7.55 -0.53
CA ILE A 78 8.65 7.04 -1.90
C ILE A 78 7.30 6.36 -2.00
N VAL A 79 6.35 7.04 -2.63
CA VAL A 79 4.96 6.62 -2.76
C VAL A 79 4.81 5.73 -4.00
N GLY A 80 4.30 4.51 -3.76
CA GLY A 80 4.09 3.48 -4.75
C GLY A 80 2.63 3.33 -5.19
N SER A 81 2.38 2.28 -5.96
CA SER A 81 1.06 2.02 -6.57
C SER A 81 0.01 1.58 -5.56
N ASP A 82 0.38 0.89 -4.48
CA ASP A 82 -0.62 0.35 -3.55
C ASP A 82 -1.31 1.50 -2.80
N VAL A 83 -0.61 2.61 -2.56
CA VAL A 83 -1.23 3.83 -2.01
C VAL A 83 -2.32 4.39 -2.92
N TYR A 84 -2.15 4.27 -4.25
CA TYR A 84 -3.21 4.63 -5.20
C TYR A 84 -4.40 3.68 -5.07
N TRP A 85 -4.14 2.37 -5.10
CA TRP A 85 -5.18 1.33 -5.05
C TRP A 85 -5.93 1.25 -3.72
N ASP A 86 -5.28 1.61 -2.61
CA ASP A 86 -5.87 1.66 -1.27
C ASP A 86 -6.77 2.89 -1.07
N GLY A 87 -6.71 3.88 -1.96
CA GLY A 87 -7.45 5.13 -1.78
C GLY A 87 -6.89 6.00 -0.64
N SER A 88 -5.66 5.76 -0.19
CA SER A 88 -5.06 6.40 1.00
C SER A 88 -4.50 7.80 0.73
N TRP A 89 -5.01 8.51 -0.29
CA TRP A 89 -4.42 9.75 -0.82
C TRP A 89 -4.54 10.92 0.16
N GLU A 90 -5.73 11.07 0.74
CA GLU A 90 -6.02 12.12 1.72
C GLU A 90 -5.22 11.92 3.02
N ALA A 91 -5.12 10.66 3.48
CA ALA A 91 -4.32 10.32 4.66
C ALA A 91 -2.82 10.49 4.40
N LEU A 92 -2.33 10.10 3.22
CA LEU A 92 -0.96 10.38 2.80
C LEU A 92 -0.67 11.89 2.81
N ARG A 93 -1.58 12.70 2.26
CA ARG A 93 -1.43 14.16 2.23
C ARG A 93 -1.32 14.71 3.65
N ALA A 94 -2.26 14.36 4.52
CA ALA A 94 -2.25 14.79 5.91
C ALA A 94 -0.96 14.38 6.64
N ALA A 95 -0.50 13.14 6.47
CA ALA A 95 0.74 12.67 7.07
C ALA A 95 1.97 13.42 6.54
N ALA A 96 2.05 13.64 5.22
CA ALA A 96 3.16 14.35 4.60
C ALA A 96 3.20 15.82 5.03
N GLU A 97 2.05 16.50 5.08
CA GLU A 97 1.93 17.89 5.51
C GLU A 97 2.28 18.05 7.00
N HIS A 98 1.66 17.25 7.86
CA HIS A 98 1.89 17.28 9.31
C HIS A 98 3.36 17.02 9.66
N LEU A 99 3.94 16.00 9.02
CA LEU A 99 5.35 15.66 9.20
C LEU A 99 6.26 16.44 8.24
N GLY A 100 5.81 17.43 7.48
CA GLY A 100 6.65 18.16 6.51
C GLY A 100 7.59 17.27 5.67
N VAL A 101 7.17 16.07 5.26
CA VAL A 101 8.02 15.09 4.58
C VAL A 101 7.85 15.21 3.07
N PRO A 102 8.93 15.41 2.29
CA PRO A 102 8.85 15.41 0.84
C PRO A 102 8.47 14.02 0.28
N CYS A 103 7.52 14.00 -0.63
CA CYS A 103 7.01 12.82 -1.32
C CYS A 103 7.59 12.70 -2.73
N PHE A 104 8.25 11.59 -2.99
CA PHE A 104 8.68 11.15 -4.31
C PHE A 104 7.79 9.99 -4.77
N PHE A 105 7.71 9.74 -6.08
CA PHE A 105 6.68 8.84 -6.61
C PHE A 105 7.25 7.76 -7.54
N ASN A 106 6.68 6.56 -7.43
CA ASN A 106 6.94 5.39 -8.25
C ASN A 106 5.63 4.86 -8.84
N GLY A 107 5.65 4.41 -10.10
CA GLY A 107 4.46 3.82 -10.74
C GLY A 107 3.22 4.71 -10.65
N LEU A 108 2.12 4.10 -10.18
CA LEU A 108 0.81 4.74 -9.97
C LEU A 108 0.75 5.59 -8.69
N GLY A 109 1.83 5.64 -7.90
CA GLY A 109 1.92 6.63 -6.82
C GLY A 109 1.87 8.06 -7.35
N ARG A 110 2.26 8.28 -8.63
CA ARG A 110 2.11 9.59 -9.27
C ARG A 110 0.64 9.96 -9.39
N GLY A 111 0.26 11.11 -8.85
CA GLY A 111 -1.13 11.58 -8.80
C GLY A 111 -1.80 11.40 -7.43
N THR A 112 -1.16 10.70 -6.49
CA THR A 112 -1.64 10.62 -5.09
C THR A 112 -1.49 11.92 -4.31
N LEU A 113 -0.67 12.86 -4.82
CA LEU A 113 -0.70 14.27 -4.46
C LEU A 113 -0.88 15.13 -5.73
N PRO A 114 -1.48 16.33 -5.62
CA PRO A 114 -1.48 17.31 -6.70
C PRO A 114 -0.07 17.59 -7.22
N ALA A 115 0.06 17.81 -8.53
CA ALA A 115 1.37 17.97 -9.17
C ALA A 115 2.11 19.25 -8.74
N ASP A 116 1.37 20.26 -8.29
CA ASP A 116 1.83 21.55 -7.79
C ASP A 116 1.95 21.59 -6.25
N HIS A 117 1.67 20.48 -5.57
CA HIS A 117 1.79 20.40 -4.12
C HIS A 117 3.26 20.64 -3.69
N PRO A 118 3.53 21.48 -2.67
CA PRO A 118 4.89 21.87 -2.30
C PRO A 118 5.77 20.69 -1.85
N LEU A 119 5.15 19.64 -1.29
CA LEU A 119 5.83 18.40 -0.90
C LEU A 119 5.89 17.35 -2.04
N ALA A 120 5.34 17.62 -3.23
CA ALA A 120 5.41 16.70 -4.37
C ALA A 120 6.71 16.88 -5.15
N PHE A 121 7.72 16.06 -4.81
CA PHE A 121 9.05 16.11 -5.42
C PHE A 121 9.09 15.26 -6.70
N LEU A 122 8.65 15.86 -7.80
CA LEU A 122 8.60 15.25 -9.12
C LEU A 122 9.95 15.35 -9.85
N ARG A 123 10.33 14.30 -10.59
CA ARG A 123 11.56 14.26 -11.43
C ARG A 123 12.89 14.51 -10.70
N THR A 124 12.90 14.51 -9.37
CA THR A 124 14.09 14.81 -8.53
C THR A 124 14.64 13.59 -7.79
N ARG A 125 14.32 12.36 -8.24
CA ARG A 125 14.67 11.11 -7.54
C ARG A 125 16.16 10.91 -7.23
N ARG A 126 17.06 11.57 -7.96
CA ARG A 126 18.51 11.56 -7.68
C ARG A 126 18.84 12.21 -6.33
N VAL A 127 18.03 13.18 -5.88
CA VAL A 127 18.20 13.90 -4.61
C VAL A 127 18.03 12.94 -3.42
N LEU A 128 17.09 11.99 -3.49
CA LEU A 128 16.89 10.97 -2.45
C LEU A 128 18.19 10.24 -2.12
N LYS A 129 18.83 9.63 -3.13
CA LYS A 129 20.05 8.83 -2.95
C LYS A 129 21.23 9.65 -2.43
N ALA A 130 21.23 10.96 -2.67
CA ALA A 130 22.33 11.84 -2.32
C ALA A 130 22.16 12.48 -0.94
N ARG A 131 20.92 12.70 -0.46
CA ARG A 131 20.67 13.57 0.70
C ARG A 131 19.74 13.01 1.77
N ALA A 132 18.91 12.01 1.47
CA ALA A 132 18.00 11.47 2.47
C ALA A 132 18.78 10.78 3.61
N ALA A 133 18.36 11.01 4.85
CA ALA A 133 18.83 10.27 6.01
C ALA A 133 17.94 9.05 6.28
N LEU A 134 16.64 9.19 5.99
CA LEU A 134 15.64 8.13 6.04
C LEU A 134 14.81 8.15 4.76
N VAL A 135 14.61 6.98 4.16
CA VAL A 135 13.66 6.77 3.06
C VAL A 135 12.60 5.79 3.51
N VAL A 136 11.34 6.24 3.57
CA VAL A 136 10.20 5.36 3.82
C VAL A 136 9.55 5.03 2.47
N VAL A 137 9.61 3.77 2.08
CA VAL A 137 8.96 3.27 0.87
C VAL A 137 7.53 2.88 1.23
N LEU A 138 6.55 3.39 0.50
CA LEU A 138 5.12 3.23 0.80
C LEU A 138 4.43 2.51 -0.35
N GLY A 139 3.86 1.34 -0.12
CA GLY A 139 2.95 0.67 -1.07
C GLY A 139 3.61 0.31 -2.41
N THR A 140 4.85 -0.18 -2.37
CA THR A 140 5.51 -0.77 -3.52
C THR A 140 6.63 -1.71 -3.05
N PRO A 141 6.93 -2.80 -3.79
CA PRO A 141 8.03 -3.69 -3.46
C PRO A 141 9.39 -2.99 -3.50
N LEU A 142 10.30 -3.40 -2.60
CA LEU A 142 11.71 -3.06 -2.64
C LEU A 142 12.43 -3.84 -3.75
N ASP A 143 12.02 -3.67 -5.00
CA ASP A 143 12.60 -4.40 -6.14
C ASP A 143 13.71 -3.61 -6.85
N PHE A 144 14.12 -4.09 -8.02
CA PHE A 144 15.15 -3.45 -8.85
C PHE A 144 14.85 -1.98 -9.18
N ARG A 145 13.57 -1.59 -9.28
CA ARG A 145 13.16 -0.20 -9.55
C ARG A 145 13.50 0.71 -8.38
N LEU A 146 13.62 0.16 -7.18
CA LEU A 146 14.01 0.84 -5.95
C LEU A 146 15.43 0.49 -5.49
N GLY A 147 16.22 -0.17 -6.34
CA GLY A 147 17.58 -0.59 -6.00
C GLY A 147 17.62 -1.60 -4.84
N PHE A 148 16.59 -2.44 -4.69
CA PHE A 148 16.49 -3.44 -3.63
C PHE A 148 16.61 -2.86 -2.22
N GLY A 149 15.99 -1.70 -1.99
CA GLY A 149 16.05 -1.00 -0.70
C GLY A 149 17.36 -0.28 -0.44
N ARG A 150 18.16 0.04 -1.46
CA ARG A 150 19.39 0.82 -1.31
C ARG A 150 19.23 2.24 -1.82
N PHE A 151 19.32 3.20 -0.90
CA PHE A 151 19.19 4.64 -1.18
C PHE A 151 20.44 5.41 -0.71
N GLY A 152 21.61 5.01 -1.19
CA GLY A 152 22.87 5.56 -0.70
C GLY A 152 23.11 5.13 0.75
N ASN A 153 23.37 6.10 1.63
CA ASN A 153 23.59 5.86 3.06
C ASN A 153 22.30 5.99 3.90
N ALA A 154 21.15 6.23 3.28
CA ALA A 154 19.90 6.40 4.00
C ALA A 154 19.47 5.11 4.68
N THR A 155 18.98 5.22 5.91
CA THR A 155 18.18 4.15 6.53
C THR A 155 16.88 3.99 5.74
N VAL A 156 16.37 2.77 5.66
CA VAL A 156 15.14 2.48 4.92
C VAL A 156 14.10 1.90 5.87
N ALA A 157 12.87 2.36 5.72
CA ALA A 157 11.69 1.74 6.28
C ALA A 157 10.68 1.46 5.17
N HIS A 158 9.74 0.55 5.41
CA HIS A 158 8.80 0.06 4.41
C HIS A 158 7.38 0.00 4.98
N VAL A 159 6.41 0.40 4.19
CA VAL A 159 4.99 0.23 4.48
C VAL A 159 4.38 -0.58 3.34
N VAL A 160 3.72 -1.69 3.68
CA VAL A 160 3.04 -2.58 2.74
C VAL A 160 1.61 -2.82 3.16
N ASP A 161 0.72 -3.00 2.20
CA ASP A 161 -0.71 -3.23 2.42
C ASP A 161 -1.03 -4.65 2.94
N SER A 162 -0.05 -5.56 2.89
CA SER A 162 -0.15 -6.96 3.32
C SER A 162 1.21 -7.52 3.74
N GLU A 163 1.21 -8.40 4.75
CA GLU A 163 2.42 -9.13 5.19
C GLU A 163 3.08 -9.94 4.06
N ALA A 164 2.29 -10.41 3.08
CA ALA A 164 2.81 -11.14 1.93
C ALA A 164 3.78 -10.31 1.07
N GLN A 165 3.70 -8.97 1.14
CA GLN A 165 4.55 -8.03 0.41
C GLN A 165 5.82 -7.64 1.16
N ARG A 166 6.02 -8.12 2.39
CA ARG A 166 7.24 -7.87 3.17
C ARG A 166 8.47 -8.34 2.40
N ALA A 167 9.46 -7.46 2.25
CA ALA A 167 10.68 -7.80 1.54
C ALA A 167 11.45 -8.92 2.27
N LYS A 168 11.82 -9.98 1.55
CA LYS A 168 12.56 -11.12 2.11
C LYS A 168 14.08 -11.03 1.93
N HIS A 169 14.54 -10.14 1.05
CA HIS A 169 15.96 -10.03 0.65
C HIS A 169 16.71 -8.91 1.38
N VAL A 170 16.01 -8.12 2.20
CA VAL A 170 16.58 -7.03 3.00
C VAL A 170 15.79 -6.93 4.30
N GLN A 171 16.47 -6.71 5.42
CA GLN A 171 15.82 -6.46 6.70
C GLN A 171 15.75 -4.96 6.94
N VAL A 172 14.53 -4.44 7.00
CA VAL A 172 14.21 -3.04 7.29
C VAL A 172 13.00 -3.01 8.21
N HIS A 173 12.83 -1.92 8.97
CA HIS A 173 11.59 -1.70 9.70
C HIS A 173 10.43 -1.69 8.71
N THR A 174 9.50 -2.63 8.86
CA THR A 174 8.38 -2.79 7.92
C THR A 174 7.07 -2.85 8.69
N VAL A 175 6.18 -1.93 8.38
CA VAL A 175 4.78 -1.93 8.82
C VAL A 175 3.96 -2.59 7.73
N ALA A 176 3.25 -3.67 8.06
CA ALA A 176 2.28 -4.28 7.17
C ALA A 176 0.87 -4.02 7.68
N GLY A 177 -0.04 -3.66 6.79
CA GLY A 177 -1.44 -3.41 7.09
C GLY A 177 -2.00 -2.28 6.23
N ASP A 178 -3.28 -1.97 6.45
CA ASP A 178 -4.03 -0.95 5.74
C ASP A 178 -3.27 0.39 5.75
N SER A 179 -2.86 0.85 4.58
CA SER A 179 -2.03 2.04 4.44
C SER A 179 -2.75 3.32 4.89
N ASN A 180 -4.09 3.37 4.82
CA ASN A 180 -4.89 4.50 5.29
C ASN A 180 -4.78 4.61 6.82
N LEU A 181 -4.89 3.48 7.53
CA LEU A 181 -4.70 3.44 8.98
C LEU A 181 -3.27 3.84 9.39
N VAL A 182 -2.25 3.36 8.66
CA VAL A 182 -0.86 3.77 8.90
C VAL A 182 -0.70 5.27 8.73
N PHE A 183 -1.18 5.86 7.63
CA PHE A 183 -1.00 7.28 7.36
C PHE A 183 -1.80 8.18 8.29
N ARG A 184 -3.00 7.77 8.71
CA ARG A 184 -3.76 8.50 9.75
C ARG A 184 -2.97 8.54 11.06
N ALA A 185 -2.42 7.41 11.50
CA ALA A 185 -1.60 7.37 12.70
C ALA A 185 -0.32 8.24 12.57
N LEU A 186 0.28 8.34 11.39
CA LEU A 186 1.40 9.25 11.13
C LEU A 186 0.96 10.73 11.14
N ALA A 187 -0.21 11.04 10.62
CA ALA A 187 -0.80 12.39 10.66
C ALA A 187 -1.19 12.82 12.08
N ASP A 188 -1.53 11.87 12.95
CA ASP A 188 -1.88 12.12 14.35
C ASP A 188 -0.67 12.11 15.30
N TYR A 189 0.56 11.96 14.79
CA TYR A 189 1.76 11.91 15.63
C TYR A 189 2.00 13.22 16.39
N THR A 190 1.96 13.19 17.72
CA THR A 190 2.15 14.39 18.56
C THR A 190 3.50 14.45 19.27
N GLY A 191 4.44 13.56 18.94
CA GLY A 191 5.77 13.55 19.54
C GLY A 191 6.69 14.67 19.03
N PRO A 192 7.86 14.85 19.66
CA PRO A 192 8.80 15.90 19.28
C PRO A 192 9.41 15.64 17.90
N ARG A 193 9.71 16.74 17.19
CA ARG A 193 10.44 16.76 15.92
C ARG A 193 11.54 17.81 15.98
#